data_AF-A0A315EKE1-F1
#
_entry.id   AF-A0A315EKE1-F1
#
_cell.length_a   1.000
_cell.length_b   1.000
_cell.length_c   1.000
_cell.angle_alpha   90.00
_cell.angle_beta   90.00
_cell.angle_gamma   90.00
#
_symmetry.space_group_name_H-M   'P 1'
#
loop_
_entity.id
_entity.type
_entity.pdbx_description
1 polymer ?
#
loop_
_entity_poly.entity_id
_entity_poly.type
_entity_poly.pdbx_seq_one_letter_code
_entity_poly.pdbx_strand_id
1 'polypeptide(L)'
;MKEHPLSESHDDYCGTSYASNLLDLSVGTVQALVEKNELVAWKTQGGHRRISLASIRKYQLQHKLPSTPSMNPHRGLTRILIIDDDEPTRLMLKASFEQWGMAVDALLYDSAVDALLDLTSWKPHVILTDLRMPHMNGFEFLKSLSKHGLYRDIAVVAMSGLSHDEVIAEGGLPDGVQYMRKPVDMEWLRGFLDAVLILQKINQRPL
;
A
#
# COMPACT_ATOMS: atom_id res chain seq x y z
N MET A 1 -13.57 6.44 24.48
CA MET A 1 -13.36 7.30 23.29
C MET A 1 -12.08 8.09 23.52
N LYS A 2 -11.07 7.95 22.66
CA LYS A 2 -9.92 8.84 22.69
C LYS A 2 -9.80 9.49 21.32
N GLU A 3 -9.86 10.82 21.32
CA GLU A 3 -9.62 11.66 20.15
C GLU A 3 -8.17 11.55 19.69
N HIS A 4 -7.91 11.98 18.46
CA HIS A 4 -6.58 12.00 17.85
C HIS A 4 -5.57 12.70 18.79
N PRO A 5 -4.47 12.05 19.19
CA PRO A 5 -3.46 12.69 20.03
C PRO A 5 -2.82 13.86 19.27
N LEU A 6 -3.03 15.09 19.76
CA LEU A 6 -2.59 16.36 19.16
C LEU A 6 -1.05 16.49 18.95
N SER A 7 -0.25 15.48 19.33
CA SER A 7 1.21 15.50 19.30
C SER A 7 1.86 14.61 18.22
N GLU A 8 1.10 13.76 17.51
CA GLU A 8 1.64 12.83 16.51
C GLU A 8 1.08 13.16 15.12
N SER A 9 1.94 13.18 14.11
CA SER A 9 1.55 13.46 12.73
C SER A 9 0.71 12.31 12.15
N HIS A 10 -0.08 12.56 11.10
CA HIS A 10 -0.81 11.49 10.40
C HIS A 10 0.11 10.37 9.87
N ASP A 11 1.39 10.65 9.64
CA ASP A 11 2.40 9.69 9.19
C ASP A 11 2.86 8.74 10.30
N ASP A 12 2.55 9.06 11.56
CA ASP A 12 2.90 8.24 12.73
C ASP A 12 1.88 7.12 13.00
N TYR A 13 0.87 6.97 12.14
CA TYR A 13 -0.18 5.96 12.26
C TYR A 13 -0.28 5.08 11.02
N CYS A 14 -0.62 3.81 11.23
CA CYS A 14 -0.96 2.85 10.18
C CYS A 14 -2.37 2.27 10.34
N GLY A 15 -2.89 1.65 9.30
CA GLY A 15 -4.07 0.81 9.31
C GLY A 15 -3.83 -0.53 10.02
N THR A 16 -4.90 -1.30 10.16
CA THR A 16 -4.85 -2.61 10.84
C THR A 16 -4.06 -3.64 10.01
N SER A 17 -4.22 -3.61 8.68
CA SER A 17 -3.55 -4.53 7.76
C SER A 17 -2.03 -4.33 7.76
N TYR A 18 -1.54 -3.10 7.73
CA TYR A 18 -0.10 -2.86 7.85
C TYR A 18 0.43 -3.19 9.25
N ALA A 19 -0.30 -2.88 10.33
CA ALA A 19 0.08 -3.30 11.68
C ALA A 19 0.20 -4.83 11.82
N SER A 20 -0.69 -5.57 11.15
CA SER A 20 -0.68 -7.04 11.07
C SER A 20 0.60 -7.55 10.40
N ASN A 21 0.99 -6.96 9.27
CA ASN A 21 2.27 -7.26 8.61
C ASN A 21 3.49 -6.89 9.48
N LEU A 22 3.47 -5.74 10.16
CA LEU A 22 4.59 -5.30 11.01
C LEU A 22 4.83 -6.19 12.22
N LEU A 23 3.76 -6.75 12.78
CA LEU A 23 3.80 -7.60 13.98
C LEU A 23 3.90 -9.09 13.66
N ASP A 24 3.75 -9.49 12.39
CA ASP A 24 3.60 -10.88 11.97
C ASP A 24 2.45 -11.59 12.72
N LEU A 25 1.31 -10.90 12.80
CA LEU A 25 0.10 -11.37 13.49
C LEU A 25 -1.11 -11.26 12.57
N SER A 26 -2.15 -12.07 12.79
CA SER A 26 -3.42 -11.90 12.07
C SER A 26 -4.07 -10.54 12.34
N VAL A 27 -4.86 -10.03 11.39
CA VAL A 27 -5.68 -8.81 11.57
C VAL A 27 -6.56 -8.89 12.82
N GLY A 28 -7.19 -10.04 13.07
CA GLY A 28 -8.00 -10.25 14.28
C GLY A 28 -7.20 -10.16 15.57
N THR A 29 -5.96 -10.67 15.58
CA THR A 29 -5.05 -10.54 16.72
C THR A 29 -4.70 -9.09 16.97
N VAL A 30 -4.35 -8.32 15.93
CA VAL A 30 -4.05 -6.88 16.07
C VAL A 30 -5.25 -6.11 16.63
N GLN A 31 -6.47 -6.42 16.16
CA GLN A 31 -7.69 -5.80 16.69
C GLN A 31 -7.89 -6.11 18.18
N ALA A 32 -7.64 -7.36 18.60
CA ALA A 32 -7.71 -7.74 20.01
C ALA A 32 -6.67 -7.00 20.87
N LEU A 33 -5.45 -6.76 20.35
CA LEU A 33 -4.43 -5.98 21.05
C LEU A 33 -4.86 -4.51 21.25
N VAL A 34 -5.50 -3.91 20.24
CA VAL A 34 -6.09 -2.57 20.36
C VAL A 34 -7.19 -2.53 21.41
N GLU A 35 -8.08 -3.52 21.43
CA GLU A 35 -9.19 -3.61 22.38
C GLU A 35 -8.72 -3.81 23.83
N LYS A 36 -7.61 -4.53 24.01
CA LYS A 36 -6.92 -4.69 25.30
C LYS A 36 -6.08 -3.47 25.71
N ASN A 37 -6.01 -2.42 24.89
CA ASN A 37 -5.13 -1.26 25.07
C ASN A 37 -3.63 -1.59 25.09
N GLU A 38 -3.23 -2.71 24.49
CA GLU A 38 -1.81 -3.06 24.28
C GLU A 38 -1.22 -2.26 23.10
N LEU A 39 -2.06 -1.91 22.12
CA LEU A 39 -1.74 -0.97 21.04
C LEU A 39 -2.58 0.30 21.16
N VAL A 40 -1.96 1.46 20.90
CA VAL A 40 -2.64 2.75 20.90
C VAL A 40 -3.26 2.97 19.54
N ALA A 41 -4.58 3.18 19.50
CA ALA A 41 -5.29 3.45 18.26
C ALA A 41 -6.49 4.39 18.45
N TRP A 42 -6.90 5.02 17.37
CA TRP A 42 -8.17 5.76 17.25
C TRP A 42 -8.93 5.29 16.00
N LYS A 43 -10.21 5.66 15.86
CA LYS A 43 -11.01 5.32 14.67
C LYS A 43 -11.33 6.55 13.86
N THR A 44 -11.20 6.44 12.54
CA THR A 44 -11.72 7.44 11.60
C THR A 44 -13.25 7.48 11.65
N GLN A 45 -13.86 8.53 11.08
CA GLN A 45 -15.32 8.61 10.94
C GLN A 45 -15.89 7.41 10.16
N GLY A 46 -15.13 6.85 9.21
CA GLY A 46 -15.49 5.64 8.46
C GLY A 46 -15.29 4.32 9.21
N GLY A 47 -14.90 4.36 10.49
CA GLY A 47 -14.75 3.16 11.33
C GLY A 47 -13.39 2.46 11.26
N HIS A 48 -12.53 2.83 10.30
CA HIS A 48 -11.18 2.26 10.17
C HIS A 48 -10.29 2.66 11.35
N ARG A 49 -9.50 1.72 11.87
CA ARG A 49 -8.55 1.95 12.96
C ARG A 49 -7.25 2.57 12.44
N ARG A 50 -6.74 3.58 13.14
CA ARG A 50 -5.40 4.16 13.00
C ARG A 50 -4.59 3.81 14.22
N ILE A 51 -3.58 2.98 14.05
CA ILE A 51 -2.75 2.41 15.11
C ILE A 51 -1.41 3.15 15.12
N SER A 52 -0.98 3.62 16.29
CA SER A 52 0.28 4.37 16.45
C SER A 52 1.47 3.47 16.21
N LEU A 53 2.34 3.87 15.28
CA LEU A 53 3.61 3.19 14.98
C LEU A 53 4.51 3.13 16.21
N ALA A 54 4.47 4.16 17.08
CA ALA A 54 5.23 4.16 18.33
C ALA A 54 4.74 3.07 19.29
N SER A 55 3.43 2.85 19.37
CA SER A 55 2.86 1.78 20.19
C SER A 55 3.19 0.38 19.67
N ILE A 56 3.20 0.19 18.34
CA ILE A 56 3.65 -1.05 17.70
C ILE A 56 5.11 -1.35 18.04
N ARG A 57 5.99 -0.35 17.91
CA ARG A 57 7.42 -0.50 18.26
C ARG A 57 7.60 -0.86 19.73
N LYS A 58 6.87 -0.20 20.63
CA LYS A 58 6.89 -0.52 22.06
C LYS A 58 6.47 -1.96 22.32
N TYR A 59 5.41 -2.42 21.66
CA TYR A 59 4.92 -3.80 21.76
C TYR A 59 5.97 -4.80 21.28
N GLN A 60 6.58 -4.58 20.11
CA GLN A 60 7.65 -5.44 19.59
C GLN A 60 8.82 -5.57 20.57
N LEU A 61 9.29 -4.44 21.12
CA LEU A 61 10.38 -4.43 22.10
C LEU A 61 10.04 -5.20 23.37
N GLN A 62 8.82 -5.05 23.88
CA GLN A 62 8.37 -5.73 25.10
C GLN A 62 8.23 -7.24 24.91
N HIS A 63 7.73 -7.68 23.76
CA HIS A 63 7.46 -9.09 23.47
C HIS A 63 8.61 -9.78 22.73
N LYS A 64 9.74 -9.09 22.52
CA LYS A 64 10.90 -9.58 21.75
C LYS A 64 10.50 -10.10 20.36
N LEU A 65 9.46 -9.54 19.77
CA LEU A 65 9.10 -9.84 18.40
C LEU A 65 10.18 -9.26 17.49
N PRO A 66 10.52 -9.94 16.39
CA PRO A 66 11.42 -9.36 15.41
C PRO A 66 10.84 -8.01 15.00
N SER A 67 11.60 -6.95 15.26
CA SER A 67 11.37 -5.70 14.57
C SER A 67 11.67 -6.05 13.11
N THR A 68 10.68 -5.96 12.21
CA THR A 68 11.00 -5.87 10.78
C THR A 68 12.14 -4.83 10.67
N PRO A 69 13.30 -5.22 10.10
CA PRO A 69 14.55 -4.59 10.49
C PRO A 69 14.56 -3.11 10.08
N SER A 70 14.77 -2.24 11.07
CA SER A 70 15.09 -0.82 10.93
C SER A 70 13.95 0.11 10.51
N MET A 71 14.04 1.38 10.91
CA MET A 71 13.33 2.51 10.29
C MET A 71 13.80 2.79 8.85
N ASN A 72 14.27 1.76 8.15
CA ASN A 72 14.67 1.68 6.75
C ASN A 72 14.82 0.19 6.32
N PRO A 73 13.80 -0.69 6.47
CA PRO A 73 13.90 -2.09 6.05
C PRO A 73 14.02 -2.25 4.53
N HIS A 74 13.70 -1.18 3.81
CA HIS A 74 13.59 -1.13 2.35
C HIS A 74 14.72 -0.33 1.70
N ARG A 75 15.85 -0.09 2.37
CA ARG A 75 17.01 0.52 1.69
C ARG A 75 17.47 -0.43 0.58
N GLY A 76 17.09 -0.09 -0.65
CA GLY A 76 17.34 -0.88 -1.85
C GLY A 76 16.19 -1.79 -2.31
N LEU A 77 15.09 -1.88 -1.57
CA LEU A 77 13.88 -2.60 -2.01
C LEU A 77 12.85 -1.64 -2.59
N THR A 78 12.31 -1.98 -3.74
CA THR A 78 11.19 -1.26 -4.34
C THR A 78 9.89 -1.70 -3.68
N ARG A 79 9.33 -0.80 -2.87
CA ARG A 79 7.99 -0.90 -2.29
C ARG A 79 6.89 -0.84 -3.35
N ILE A 80 6.10 -1.91 -3.50
CA ILE A 80 4.96 -2.04 -4.40
C ILE A 80 3.66 -2.26 -3.61
N LEU A 81 2.67 -1.40 -3.79
CA LEU A 81 1.33 -1.55 -3.22
C LEU A 81 0.42 -2.24 -4.25
N ILE A 82 -0.17 -3.38 -3.90
CA ILE A 82 -1.12 -4.10 -4.76
C ILE A 82 -2.51 -3.98 -4.16
N ILE A 83 -3.46 -3.46 -4.94
CA ILE A 83 -4.84 -3.24 -4.54
C ILE A 83 -5.76 -3.93 -5.54
N ASP A 84 -6.39 -5.02 -5.14
CA ASP A 84 -7.28 -5.81 -6.00
C ASP A 84 -8.21 -6.59 -5.08
N ASP A 85 -9.50 -6.76 -5.38
CA ASP A 85 -10.38 -7.58 -4.53
C ASP A 85 -10.13 -9.08 -4.70
N ASP A 86 -9.58 -9.50 -5.83
CA ASP A 86 -9.27 -10.89 -6.14
C ASP A 86 -7.94 -11.33 -5.48
N GLU A 87 -8.04 -12.10 -4.39
CA GLU A 87 -6.89 -12.64 -3.66
C GLU A 87 -5.93 -13.46 -4.55
N PRO A 88 -6.41 -14.38 -5.42
CA PRO A 88 -5.56 -15.09 -6.36
C PRO A 88 -4.71 -14.15 -7.22
N THR A 89 -5.28 -13.08 -7.74
CA THR A 89 -4.54 -12.06 -8.52
C THR A 89 -3.45 -11.39 -7.67
N ARG A 90 -3.76 -10.97 -6.44
CA ARG A 90 -2.76 -10.36 -5.54
C ARG A 90 -1.58 -11.30 -5.24
N LEU A 91 -1.89 -12.57 -4.94
CA LEU A 91 -0.87 -13.58 -4.63
C LEU A 91 -0.05 -13.96 -5.87
N MET A 92 -0.67 -14.06 -7.04
CA MET A 92 0.01 -14.32 -8.31
C MET A 92 1.02 -13.21 -8.62
N LEU A 93 0.62 -11.94 -8.48
CA LEU A 93 1.52 -10.80 -8.71
C LEU A 93 2.72 -10.84 -7.76
N LYS A 94 2.47 -11.05 -6.46
CA LYS A 94 3.53 -11.18 -5.45
C LYS A 94 4.51 -12.32 -5.80
N ALA A 95 3.99 -13.51 -6.08
CA ALA A 95 4.80 -14.68 -6.43
C ALA A 95 5.62 -14.45 -7.70
N SER A 96 5.08 -13.71 -8.68
CA SER A 96 5.79 -13.37 -9.92
C SER A 96 7.00 -12.49 -9.65
N PHE A 97 6.90 -11.52 -8.74
CA PHE A 97 8.03 -10.66 -8.40
C PHE A 97 9.17 -11.45 -7.74
N GLU A 98 8.82 -12.40 -6.86
CA GLU A 98 9.77 -13.33 -6.25
C GLU A 98 10.45 -14.20 -7.32
N GLN A 99 9.67 -14.77 -8.25
CA GLN A 99 10.17 -15.58 -9.36
C GLN A 99 11.12 -14.81 -10.28
N TRP A 100 10.86 -13.50 -10.49
CA TRP A 100 11.73 -12.63 -11.28
C TRP A 100 13.02 -12.24 -10.55
N GLY A 101 13.16 -12.59 -9.26
CA GLY A 101 14.29 -12.19 -8.44
C GLY A 101 14.33 -10.68 -8.18
N MET A 102 13.18 -10.01 -8.25
CA MET A 102 13.11 -8.57 -8.01
C MET A 102 13.25 -8.27 -6.52
N ALA A 103 14.05 -7.26 -6.21
CA ALA A 103 14.22 -6.74 -4.86
C ALA A 103 13.01 -5.86 -4.50
N VAL A 104 11.85 -6.47 -4.27
CA VAL A 104 10.61 -5.76 -3.95
C VAL A 104 10.14 -6.08 -2.54
N ASP A 105 9.44 -5.12 -1.95
CA ASP A 105 8.59 -5.35 -0.79
C ASP A 105 7.15 -5.05 -1.19
N ALA A 106 6.25 -6.02 -1.07
CA ALA A 106 4.88 -5.92 -1.58
C ALA A 106 3.86 -5.96 -0.45
N LEU A 107 3.03 -4.92 -0.35
CA LEU A 107 1.85 -4.92 0.51
C LEU A 107 0.59 -5.16 -0.32
N LEU A 108 -0.26 -6.05 0.18
CA LEU A 108 -1.47 -6.50 -0.51
C LEU A 108 -2.70 -5.98 0.22
N TYR A 109 -3.61 -5.35 -0.51
CA TYR A 109 -4.89 -4.85 -0.01
C TYR A 109 -6.02 -5.29 -0.91
N ASP A 110 -7.14 -5.68 -0.31
CA ASP A 110 -8.44 -5.84 -0.97
C ASP A 110 -9.26 -4.53 -0.94
N SER A 111 -8.74 -3.51 -0.26
CA SER A 111 -9.39 -2.21 -0.04
C SER A 111 -8.40 -1.07 -0.21
N ALA A 112 -8.68 -0.18 -1.16
CA ALA A 112 -7.95 1.06 -1.38
C ALA A 112 -8.15 2.05 -0.23
N VAL A 113 -9.22 1.94 0.56
CA VAL A 113 -9.34 2.74 1.78
C VAL A 113 -8.24 2.33 2.75
N ASP A 114 -8.06 1.04 3.01
CA ASP A 114 -6.98 0.56 3.88
C ASP A 114 -5.61 0.87 3.27
N ALA A 115 -5.48 0.77 1.94
CA ALA A 115 -4.27 1.16 1.22
C ALA A 115 -3.94 2.66 1.40
N LEU A 116 -4.92 3.56 1.33
CA LEU A 116 -4.77 5.00 1.57
C LEU A 116 -4.30 5.30 2.99
N LEU A 117 -4.73 4.52 4.00
CA LEU A 117 -4.33 4.73 5.39
C LEU A 117 -2.84 4.47 5.64
N ASP A 118 -2.25 3.57 4.85
CA ASP A 118 -0.85 3.14 4.96
C ASP A 118 0.06 3.84 3.96
N LEU A 119 -0.52 4.58 3.04
CA LEU A 119 0.18 5.19 1.91
C LEU A 119 1.26 6.20 2.34
N THR A 120 0.95 7.03 3.34
CA THR A 120 1.87 8.09 3.79
C THR A 120 2.96 7.55 4.74
N SER A 121 2.66 6.49 5.48
CA SER A 121 3.60 5.84 6.39
C SER A 121 4.55 4.88 5.66
N TRP A 122 4.03 4.10 4.70
CA TRP A 122 4.81 3.13 3.94
C TRP A 122 5.48 3.73 2.70
N LYS A 123 4.90 4.77 2.07
CA LYS A 123 5.45 5.50 0.90
C LYS A 123 5.83 4.55 -0.25
N PRO A 124 4.86 3.93 -0.94
CA PRO A 124 5.18 3.05 -2.07
C PRO A 124 5.88 3.81 -3.19
N HIS A 125 6.65 3.09 -3.99
CA HIS A 125 7.15 3.63 -5.24
C HIS A 125 6.29 3.22 -6.45
N VAL A 126 5.58 2.09 -6.33
CA VAL A 126 4.65 1.60 -7.33
C VAL A 126 3.31 1.28 -6.69
N ILE A 127 2.22 1.64 -7.35
CA ILE A 127 0.86 1.19 -7.02
C ILE A 127 0.31 0.42 -8.22
N LEU A 128 -0.13 -0.81 -7.98
CA LEU A 128 -0.89 -1.62 -8.90
C LEU A 128 -2.31 -1.71 -8.35
N THR A 129 -3.30 -1.18 -9.06
CA THR A 129 -4.69 -1.13 -8.55
C THR A 129 -5.69 -1.60 -9.60
N ASP A 130 -6.71 -2.37 -9.20
CA ASP A 130 -7.91 -2.51 -10.03
C ASP A 130 -8.73 -1.21 -9.99
N LEU A 131 -9.50 -0.97 -11.06
CA LEU A 131 -10.52 0.06 -11.14
C LEU A 131 -11.87 -0.42 -10.63
N ARG A 132 -12.16 -1.72 -10.76
CA ARG A 132 -13.47 -2.31 -10.47
C ARG A 132 -13.39 -3.29 -9.30
N MET A 133 -13.59 -2.78 -8.09
CA MET A 133 -13.68 -3.60 -6.88
C MET A 133 -15.11 -3.54 -6.32
N PRO A 134 -15.71 -4.65 -5.86
CA PRO A 134 -16.97 -4.62 -5.14
C PRO A 134 -16.79 -3.77 -3.88
N HIS A 135 -17.72 -2.84 -3.65
CA HIS A 135 -17.75 -1.92 -2.50
C HIS A 135 -16.74 -0.76 -2.54
N MET A 136 -16.01 -0.55 -3.63
CA MET A 136 -15.06 0.55 -3.71
C MET A 136 -14.75 0.99 -5.14
N ASN A 137 -14.66 2.31 -5.36
CA ASN A 137 -14.39 2.87 -6.67
C ASN A 137 -12.88 3.14 -6.85
N GLY A 138 -12.20 2.31 -7.64
CA GLY A 138 -10.77 2.50 -7.95
C GLY A 138 -10.49 3.82 -8.69
N PHE A 139 -11.46 4.37 -9.41
CA PHE A 139 -11.35 5.73 -9.97
C PHE A 139 -11.34 6.79 -8.89
N GLU A 140 -12.14 6.66 -7.83
CA GLU A 140 -12.12 7.60 -6.71
C GLU A 140 -10.81 7.52 -5.92
N PHE A 141 -10.27 6.31 -5.75
CA PHE A 141 -8.94 6.12 -5.19
C PHE A 141 -7.90 6.89 -6.01
N LEU A 142 -7.84 6.70 -7.34
CA LEU A 142 -6.90 7.39 -8.21
C LEU A 142 -7.11 8.91 -8.27
N LYS A 143 -8.37 9.38 -8.25
CA LYS A 143 -8.72 10.81 -8.20
C LYS A 143 -8.33 11.44 -6.85
N SER A 144 -8.44 10.69 -5.77
CA SER A 144 -8.01 11.14 -4.43
C SER A 144 -6.50 11.12 -4.33
N LEU A 145 -5.86 10.11 -4.94
CA LEU A 145 -4.43 10.02 -5.14
C LEU A 145 -3.97 11.29 -5.87
N SER A 146 -4.36 11.55 -7.12
CA SER A 146 -3.82 12.69 -7.89
C SER A 146 -3.91 14.08 -7.24
N LYS A 147 -4.77 14.28 -6.23
CA LYS A 147 -4.90 15.54 -5.48
C LYS A 147 -3.79 15.81 -4.44
N HIS A 148 -3.02 14.82 -3.96
CA HIS A 148 -1.90 15.14 -3.05
C HIS A 148 -0.54 15.25 -3.76
N GLY A 149 0.28 16.22 -3.36
CA GLY A 149 1.61 16.43 -3.94
C GLY A 149 2.62 15.30 -3.69
N LEU A 150 2.33 14.38 -2.77
CA LEU A 150 3.16 13.22 -2.43
C LEU A 150 3.22 12.15 -3.54
N TYR A 151 2.33 12.23 -4.54
CA TYR A 151 2.18 11.19 -5.56
C TYR A 151 2.94 11.43 -6.85
N ARG A 152 3.59 12.60 -7.01
CA ARG A 152 4.33 12.95 -8.23
C ARG A 152 5.43 11.94 -8.56
N ASP A 153 5.95 11.26 -7.54
CA ASP A 153 7.07 10.32 -7.64
C ASP A 153 6.62 8.84 -7.57
N ILE A 154 5.31 8.57 -7.50
CA ILE A 154 4.77 7.20 -7.42
C ILE A 154 4.32 6.76 -8.81
N ALA A 155 4.86 5.65 -9.28
CA ALA A 155 4.43 5.04 -10.53
C ALA A 155 3.11 4.29 -10.31
N VAL A 156 2.08 4.54 -11.13
CA VAL A 156 0.75 3.95 -10.93
C VAL A 156 0.33 3.19 -12.17
N VAL A 157 -0.11 1.93 -11.97
CA VAL A 157 -0.68 1.08 -13.02
C VAL A 157 -2.09 0.66 -12.58
N ALA A 158 -3.08 1.07 -13.36
CA ALA A 158 -4.46 0.61 -13.24
C ALA A 158 -4.63 -0.68 -14.07
N MET A 159 -5.00 -1.79 -13.42
CA MET A 159 -5.18 -3.10 -14.04
C MET A 159 -6.65 -3.52 -13.98
N SER A 160 -7.41 -3.45 -15.07
CA SER A 160 -8.85 -3.73 -15.01
C SER A 160 -9.39 -4.46 -16.24
N GLY A 161 -10.51 -5.18 -16.06
CA GLY A 161 -11.22 -5.84 -17.16
C GLY A 161 -12.03 -4.89 -18.06
N LEU A 162 -12.18 -3.63 -17.65
CA LEU A 162 -12.90 -2.60 -18.42
C LEU A 162 -12.30 -2.42 -19.83
N SER A 163 -13.11 -1.96 -20.77
CA SER A 163 -12.66 -1.44 -22.06
C SER A 163 -12.21 0.01 -21.93
N HIS A 164 -11.51 0.51 -22.94
CA HIS A 164 -11.09 1.92 -22.97
C HIS A 164 -12.31 2.86 -22.95
N ASP A 165 -13.38 2.52 -23.66
CA ASP A 165 -14.62 3.30 -23.71
C ASP A 165 -15.32 3.34 -22.35
N GLU A 166 -15.34 2.23 -21.60
CA GLU A 166 -15.87 2.19 -20.23
C GLU A 166 -15.03 3.06 -19.28
N VAL A 167 -13.70 3.05 -19.42
CA VAL A 167 -12.81 3.92 -18.63
C VAL A 167 -13.07 5.40 -18.93
N ILE A 168 -13.29 5.76 -20.20
CA ILE A 168 -13.66 7.13 -20.60
C ILE A 168 -15.02 7.52 -20.01
N ALA A 169 -16.00 6.61 -20.04
CA ALA A 169 -17.34 6.85 -19.49
C ALA A 169 -17.32 7.16 -17.98
N GLU A 170 -16.36 6.61 -17.23
CA GLU A 170 -16.11 6.89 -15.80
C GLU A 170 -15.31 8.20 -15.54
N GLY A 171 -15.03 8.95 -16.62
CA GLY A 171 -14.32 10.22 -16.58
C GLY A 171 -12.80 10.10 -16.78
N GLY A 172 -12.32 8.95 -17.26
CA GLY A 172 -10.91 8.71 -17.55
C GLY A 172 -10.02 8.50 -16.32
N LEU A 173 -8.72 8.41 -16.56
CA LEU A 173 -7.70 8.24 -15.54
C LEU A 173 -6.90 9.55 -15.36
N PRO A 174 -6.39 9.82 -14.15
CA PRO A 174 -5.46 10.93 -13.93
C PRO A 174 -4.21 10.82 -14.81
N ASP A 175 -3.62 11.98 -15.14
CA ASP A 175 -2.37 12.04 -15.91
C ASP A 175 -1.26 11.20 -15.25
N GLY A 176 -0.51 10.47 -16.07
CA GLY A 176 0.60 9.62 -15.63
C GLY A 176 0.21 8.21 -15.18
N VAL A 177 -1.08 7.93 -14.96
CA VAL A 177 -1.55 6.56 -14.67
C VAL A 177 -1.46 5.70 -15.92
N GLN A 178 -0.69 4.61 -15.85
CA GLN A 178 -0.65 3.60 -16.90
C GLN A 178 -1.88 2.71 -16.78
N TYR A 179 -2.48 2.35 -17.91
CA TYR A 179 -3.63 1.44 -17.94
C TYR A 179 -3.25 0.11 -18.59
N MET A 180 -3.58 -0.99 -17.93
CA MET A 180 -3.42 -2.34 -18.42
C MET A 180 -4.75 -3.08 -18.35
N ARG A 181 -5.18 -3.66 -19.47
CA ARG A 181 -6.38 -4.48 -19.49
C ARG A 181 -6.08 -5.88 -18.96
N LYS A 182 -6.95 -6.42 -18.11
CA LYS A 182 -6.88 -7.84 -17.69
C LYS A 182 -7.25 -8.76 -18.89
N PRO A 183 -6.56 -9.90 -19.09
CA PRO A 183 -5.53 -10.49 -18.23
C PRO A 183 -4.21 -9.70 -18.26
N VAL A 184 -3.55 -9.62 -17.10
CA VAL A 184 -2.32 -8.83 -16.90
C VAL A 184 -1.22 -9.34 -17.83
N ASP A 185 -0.64 -8.43 -18.62
CA ASP A 185 0.57 -8.70 -19.41
C ASP A 185 1.79 -8.72 -18.48
N MET A 186 2.21 -9.92 -18.10
CA MET A 186 3.28 -10.14 -17.15
C MET A 186 4.66 -9.76 -17.71
N GLU A 187 4.86 -9.83 -19.03
CA GLU A 187 6.12 -9.42 -19.66
C GLU A 187 6.25 -7.90 -19.66
N TRP A 188 5.16 -7.20 -20.03
CA TRP A 188 5.10 -5.75 -19.93
C TRP A 188 5.28 -5.29 -18.47
N LEU A 189 4.57 -5.92 -17.52
CA LEU A 189 4.65 -5.55 -16.11
C LEU A 189 6.07 -5.70 -15.58
N ARG A 190 6.75 -6.79 -15.93
CA ARG A 190 8.14 -7.00 -15.58
C ARG A 190 9.04 -5.88 -16.11
N GLY A 191 8.93 -5.58 -17.40
CA GLY A 191 9.75 -4.52 -18.03
C GLY A 191 9.48 -3.13 -17.43
N PHE A 192 8.22 -2.82 -17.13
CA PHE A 192 7.83 -1.61 -16.43
C PHE A 192 8.47 -1.51 -15.04
N LEU A 193 8.37 -2.58 -14.24
CA LEU A 193 8.97 -2.60 -12.91
C LEU A 193 10.50 -2.50 -12.98
N ASP A 194 11.16 -3.22 -13.87
CA ASP A 194 12.60 -3.12 -14.09
C ASP A 194 13.03 -1.67 -14.40
N ALA A 195 12.29 -0.96 -15.26
CA ALA A 195 12.54 0.44 -15.57
C ALA A 195 12.39 1.34 -14.33
N VAL A 196 11.33 1.16 -13.54
CA VAL A 196 11.09 1.90 -12.29
C VAL A 196 12.21 1.65 -11.27
N LEU A 197 12.63 0.40 -11.11
CA LEU A 197 13.73 -0.01 -10.23
C LEU A 197 15.05 0.67 -10.64
N ILE A 198 15.34 0.75 -11.94
CA ILE A 198 16.54 1.42 -12.47
C ILE A 198 16.49 2.92 -12.17
N LEU A 199 15.36 3.59 -12.45
CA LEU A 199 15.19 5.03 -12.21
C LEU A 199 15.35 5.37 -10.73
N GLN A 200 14.82 4.55 -9.82
CA GLN A 200 15.03 4.72 -8.38
C GLN A 200 16.50 4.65 -8.01
N LYS A 201 17.25 3.67 -8.53
CA LYS A 201 18.69 3.54 -8.26
C LYS A 201 19.48 4.73 -8.78
N ILE A 202 19.10 5.31 -9.92
CA ILE A 202 19.73 6.52 -10.46
C ILE A 202 19.49 7.70 -9.53
N ASN A 203 18.23 7.93 -9.12
CA ASN A 203 17.84 9.06 -8.28
C ASN A 203 18.36 8.96 -6.83
N GLN A 204 18.80 7.78 -6.39
CA GLN A 204 19.38 7.55 -5.06
C GLN A 204 20.92 7.68 -5.02
N ARG A 205 21.60 7.90 -6.15
CA ARG A 205 23.06 8.15 -6.14
C ARG A 205 23.33 9.56 -5.65
N PRO A 206 24.13 9.75 -4.57
CA PRO A 206 24.62 11.08 -4.24
C PRO A 206 25.55 11.57 -5.37
N LEU A 207 25.40 12.84 -5.72
CA LEU A 207 26.33 13.58 -6.60
C LEU A 207 27.76 13.57 -6.04
#